data_AF-A0A3N6MI80-F1
#
_entry.id   AF-A0A3N6MI80-F1
#
_cell.length_a   1.000
_cell.length_b   1.000
_cell.length_c   1.000
_cell.angle_alpha   90.00
_cell.angle_beta   90.00
_cell.angle_gamma   90.00
#
_symmetry.space_group_name_H-M   'P 1'
#
loop_
_entity.id
_entity.type
_entity.pdbx_description
1 polymer ?
#
loop_
_entity_poly.entity_id
_entity_poly.type
_entity_poly.pdbx_seq_one_letter_code
_entity_poly.pdbx_strand_id
1 'polypeptide(L)' 'MTPREPTIYDRTKIETDEQCPMYRGDGPDPCTNTAEYLFVYEASIDPDDDRRRNCLACADCVPEPTIS' A
#
# COMPACT_ATOMS: atom_id res chain seq x y z
N MET A 1 -21.60 3.63 5.69
CA MET A 1 -20.23 4.11 5.98
C MET A 1 -19.64 4.56 4.67
N THR A 2 -19.17 5.80 4.57
CA THR A 2 -18.45 6.25 3.37
C THR A 2 -17.12 5.50 3.31
N PRO A 3 -16.72 4.93 2.16
CA PRO A 3 -15.39 4.36 2.02
C PRO A 3 -14.36 5.45 2.33
N ARG A 4 -13.45 5.18 3.26
CA ARG A 4 -12.25 6.00 3.47
C ARG A 4 -11.04 5.19 3.04
N GLU A 5 -10.04 5.87 2.52
CA GLU A 5 -8.75 5.27 2.27
C GLU A 5 -8.04 5.00 3.61
N PRO A 6 -7.24 3.91 3.71
CA PRO A 6 -6.45 3.64 4.89
C PRO A 6 -5.34 4.69 5.05
N THR A 7 -5.00 5.01 6.29
CA THR A 7 -3.83 5.86 6.57
C THR A 7 -2.55 5.14 6.15
N ILE A 8 -1.67 5.84 5.43
CA ILE A 8 -0.34 5.36 5.04
C ILE A 8 0.68 6.01 5.96
N TYR A 9 1.44 5.21 6.70
CA TYR A 9 2.35 5.73 7.73
C TYR A 9 3.73 6.06 7.18
N ASP A 10 4.29 5.16 6.36
CA ASP A 10 5.64 5.32 5.84
C ASP A 10 5.87 4.41 4.62
N ARG A 11 6.93 4.69 3.86
CA ARG A 11 7.41 3.84 2.75
C ARG A 11 8.93 3.90 2.64
N THR A 12 9.54 2.79 2.28
CA THR A 12 10.97 2.71 2.00
C THR A 12 11.25 1.97 0.71
N LYS A 13 12.32 2.35 0.02
CA LYS A 13 12.87 1.56 -1.09
C LYS A 13 13.40 0.24 -0.58
N ILE A 14 13.25 -0.79 -1.39
CA ILE A 14 13.76 -2.14 -1.17
C ILE A 14 14.33 -2.70 -2.48
N GLU A 15 15.13 -3.75 -2.37
CA GLU A 15 15.54 -4.59 -3.49
C GLU A 15 14.85 -5.94 -3.36
N THR A 16 14.05 -6.33 -4.36
CA THR A 16 13.34 -7.60 -4.39
C THR A 16 13.04 -8.01 -5.83
N ASP A 17 12.85 -9.31 -6.05
CA ASP A 17 12.36 -9.88 -7.30
C ASP A 17 10.84 -10.16 -7.26
N GLU A 18 10.18 -9.80 -6.15
CA GLU A 18 8.73 -9.98 -5.99
C GLU A 18 7.92 -9.00 -6.85
N GLN A 19 6.73 -9.42 -7.28
CA GLN A 19 5.82 -8.58 -8.06
C GLN A 19 4.97 -7.67 -7.17
N CYS A 20 4.60 -6.51 -7.69
CA CYS A 20 3.72 -5.55 -7.05
C CYS A 20 2.29 -6.11 -6.89
N PRO A 21 1.81 -6.41 -5.67
CA PRO A 21 0.50 -7.04 -5.44
C PRO A 21 -0.70 -6.08 -5.60
N MET A 22 -0.45 -4.81 -5.91
CA MET A 22 -1.49 -3.77 -5.97
C MET A 22 -2.37 -3.92 -7.22
N TYR A 23 -3.67 -3.70 -7.09
CA TYR A 23 -4.59 -3.62 -8.22
C TYR A 23 -4.69 -2.18 -8.70
N ARG A 24 -4.53 -1.95 -10.01
CA ARG A 24 -4.83 -0.66 -10.63
C ARG A 24 -6.30 -0.63 -10.98
N GLY A 25 -6.99 0.47 -10.69
CA GLY A 25 -8.46 0.60 -10.85
C GLY A 25 -8.99 0.42 -12.28
N ASP A 26 -8.11 0.22 -13.26
CA ASP A 26 -8.43 0.06 -14.67
C ASP A 26 -8.80 -1.38 -15.06
N GLY A 27 -8.68 -2.36 -14.15
CA GLY A 27 -9.01 -3.75 -14.46
C GLY A 27 -9.03 -4.71 -13.27
N PRO A 28 -9.46 -5.97 -13.50
CA PRO A 28 -9.46 -7.01 -12.48
C PRO A 28 -8.06 -7.57 -12.20
N ASP A 29 -7.07 -7.24 -13.04
CA ASP A 29 -5.75 -7.82 -12.98
C ASP A 29 -4.84 -7.04 -12.02
N PRO A 30 -4.01 -7.74 -11.22
CA PRO A 30 -3.02 -7.09 -10.39
C PRO A 30 -1.93 -6.46 -11.26
N CYS A 31 -1.22 -5.50 -10.69
CA CYS A 31 -0.02 -4.93 -11.28
C CYS A 31 1.03 -6.02 -11.50
N THR A 32 1.73 -5.98 -12.63
CA THR A 32 2.75 -6.97 -13.01
C THR A 32 4.19 -6.44 -12.90
N ASN A 33 4.35 -5.18 -12.49
CA ASN A 33 5.68 -4.58 -12.29
C ASN A 33 6.37 -5.20 -11.06
N THR A 34 7.71 -5.25 -11.08
CA THR A 34 8.50 -5.61 -9.91
C THR A 34 8.28 -4.60 -8.78
N ALA A 35 8.18 -5.09 -7.55
CA ALA A 35 8.08 -4.23 -6.38
C ALA A 35 9.41 -3.52 -6.11
N GLU A 36 9.34 -2.25 -5.75
CA GLU A 36 10.49 -1.39 -5.44
C GLU A 36 10.39 -0.77 -4.04
N TYR A 37 9.21 -0.85 -3.43
CA TYR A 37 8.89 -0.24 -2.14
C TYR A 37 8.17 -1.22 -1.23
N LEU A 38 8.46 -1.09 0.06
CA LEU A 38 7.63 -1.59 1.16
C LEU A 38 6.95 -0.37 1.79
N PHE A 39 5.63 -0.41 1.97
CA PHE A 39 4.88 0.62 2.68
C PHE A 39 4.10 0.06 3.86
N VAL A 40 3.86 0.88 4.87
CA VAL A 40 3.11 0.54 6.08
C VAL A 40 1.79 1.28 6.10
N TYR A 41 0.70 0.57 6.37
CA TYR A 41 -0.65 1.12 6.33
C TYR A 41 -1.49 0.65 7.53
N GLU A 42 -2.58 1.36 7.77
CA GLU A 42 -3.57 1.06 8.79
C GLU A 42 -4.24 -0.29 8.55
N ALA A 43 -4.30 -1.16 9.57
CA ALA A 43 -4.83 -2.50 9.41
C ALA A 43 -6.37 -2.58 9.40
N SER A 44 -7.05 -1.57 9.96
CA SER A 44 -8.50 -1.56 10.18
C SER A 44 -9.05 -0.15 10.07
N ILE A 45 -10.33 -0.04 9.69
CA ILE A 45 -11.02 1.25 9.70
C ILE A 45 -11.49 1.68 11.10
N ASP A 46 -11.49 0.73 12.05
CA ASP A 46 -11.84 0.94 13.44
C ASP A 46 -10.81 1.86 14.12
N PRO A 47 -11.20 3.04 14.63
CA PRO A 47 -10.27 3.98 15.24
C PRO A 47 -9.60 3.47 16.52
N ASP A 48 -10.16 2.44 17.16
CA ASP A 48 -9.58 1.84 18.37
C ASP A 48 -8.58 0.70 18.04
N ASP A 49 -8.45 0.30 16.77
CA ASP A 49 -7.50 -0.71 16.31
C ASP A 49 -6.24 -0.05 15.73
N ASP A 50 -5.19 0.03 16.56
CA ASP A 50 -3.92 0.69 16.23
C ASP A 50 -2.93 -0.19 15.44
N ARG A 51 -3.36 -1.39 15.03
CA ARG A 51 -2.49 -2.33 14.31
C ARG A 51 -2.12 -1.78 12.94
N ARG A 52 -0.92 -2.15 12.52
CA ARG A 52 -0.33 -1.75 11.24
C ARG A 52 0.00 -2.99 10.43
N ARG A 53 -0.14 -2.87 9.12
CA ARG A 53 0.26 -3.88 8.14
C ARG A 53 1.27 -3.29 7.18
N ASN A 54 1.94 -4.16 6.43
CA ASN A 54 2.82 -3.75 5.36
C ASN A 54 2.43 -4.43 4.05
N CYS A 55 2.83 -3.81 2.95
CA CYS A 55 2.61 -4.34 1.61
C CYS A 55 3.71 -3.83 0.67
N LEU A 56 3.92 -4.57 -0.41
CA LEU A 56 4.84 -4.21 -1.48
C LEU A 56 4.15 -3.34 -2.53
N ALA A 57 4.92 -2.51 -3.21
CA ALA A 57 4.46 -1.76 -4.39
C ALA A 57 5.62 -1.42 -5.34
N CYS A 58 5.32 -1.32 -6.64
CA CYS A 58 6.22 -0.70 -7.62
C CYS A 58 6.20 0.83 -7.50
N ALA A 59 7.11 1.53 -8.19
CA ALA A 59 7.18 3.00 -8.16
C ALA A 59 5.88 3.72 -8.57
N ASP A 60 5.06 3.11 -9.43
CA ASP A 60 3.79 3.69 -9.88
C ASP A 60 2.64 3.45 -8.90
N CYS A 61 2.70 2.37 -8.11
CA CYS A 61 1.60 1.94 -7.24
C CYS A 61 1.82 2.31 -5.77
N VAL A 62 3.02 2.73 -5.39
CA VAL A 62 3.34 3.04 -4.00
C VAL A 62 2.60 4.30 -3.55
N PRO A 63 1.75 4.23 -2.50
CA PRO A 63 1.01 5.39 -2.05
C PRO A 63 1.93 6.40 -1.34
N GLU A 64 1.50 7.66 -1.29
CA GLU A 64 2.15 8.70 -0.48
C GLU A 64 1.82 8.47 1.00
N PRO A 65 2.78 8.64 1.93
CA PRO A 65 2.47 8.73 3.35
C PRO A 65 1.45 9.84 3.60
N THR A 66 0.44 9.53 4.42
CA THR A 66 -0.57 10.51 4.83
C THR A 66 0.07 11.47 5.83
N ILE A 67 0.45 12.65 5.37
CA ILE A 67 0.98 13.71 6.25
C ILE A 67 -0.18 14.20 7.12
N SER A 68 0.00 14.13 8.44
CA SER A 68 -0.92 14.68 9.44
C SER A 68 -0.50 16.07 9.87
#